data_AF-A0A3A9X6M9-F1
#
_entry.id   AF-A0A3A9X6M9-F1
#
_cell.length_a   1.000
_cell.length_b   1.000
_cell.length_c   1.000
_cell.angle_alpha   90.00
_cell.angle_beta   90.00
_cell.angle_gamma   90.00
#
_symmetry.space_group_name_H-M   'P 1'
#
loop_
_entity.id
_entity.type
_entity.pdbx_description
1 polymer ?
#
loop_
_entity_poly.entity_id
_entity_poly.type
_entity_poly.pdbx_seq_one_letter_code
_entity_poly.pdbx_strand_id
1 'polypeptide(L)'
;MKKLMFVAVFGMALGLTSCGEDDVVDFACDAARDSLRATVQVSIDAYEANTSSTSLCEAARTAIESYKSNECGDDAFDGILADLPDCSTLDND
;
A
#
# COMPACT_ATOMS: atom_id res chain seq x y z
N MET A 1 -42.75 -12.90 6.48
CA MET A 1 -41.68 -13.92 6.57
C MET A 1 -40.72 -13.63 5.41
N LYS A 2 -39.39 -13.48 5.52
CA LYS A 2 -38.37 -13.88 6.48
C LYS A 2 -37.20 -12.88 6.38
N LYS A 3 -36.42 -12.87 7.46
CA LYS A 3 -35.33 -11.96 7.80
C LYS A 3 -34.18 -12.06 6.79
N LEU A 4 -33.68 -10.92 6.31
CA LEU A 4 -32.35 -10.86 5.68
C LEU A 4 -31.36 -10.52 6.78
N MET A 5 -30.63 -11.55 7.23
CA MET A 5 -29.49 -11.41 8.12
C MET A 5 -28.40 -10.66 7.36
N PHE A 6 -28.10 -9.43 7.79
CA PHE A 6 -26.92 -8.72 7.36
C PHE A 6 -25.68 -9.47 7.88
N VAL A 7 -25.13 -10.27 6.97
CA VAL A 7 -23.72 -10.36 6.61
C VAL A 7 -22.76 -9.96 7.73
N ALA A 8 -22.19 -11.00 8.34
CA ALA A 8 -20.80 -11.12 8.74
C ALA A 8 -20.14 -9.82 9.22
N VAL A 9 -20.26 -9.57 10.53
CA VAL A 9 -19.19 -8.90 11.28
C VAL A 9 -17.97 -9.80 11.21
N PHE A 10 -17.21 -9.69 10.12
CA PHE A 10 -15.78 -9.97 10.12
C PHE A 10 -15.13 -8.83 10.91
N GLY A 11 -15.31 -8.89 12.22
CA GLY A 11 -14.42 -8.26 13.17
C GLY A 11 -13.09 -8.99 13.07
N MET A 12 -12.30 -8.68 12.04
CA MET A 12 -10.86 -8.76 12.14
C MET A 12 -10.44 -7.68 13.14
N ALA A 13 -10.72 -7.96 14.40
CA ALA A 13 -9.85 -7.52 15.48
C ALA A 13 -8.52 -8.24 15.22
N LEU A 14 -7.71 -7.67 14.33
CA LEU A 14 -6.26 -7.86 14.33
C LEU A 14 -5.73 -7.14 15.58
N GLY A 15 -6.14 -7.64 16.74
CA GLY A 15 -5.38 -7.55 17.96
C GLY A 15 -4.25 -8.55 17.83
N LEU A 16 -3.28 -8.28 16.96
CA LEU A 16 -1.98 -8.91 17.00
C LEU A 16 -1.11 -8.02 17.88
N THR A 17 -1.35 -8.20 19.18
CA THR A 17 -0.41 -7.83 20.22
C THR A 17 0.91 -8.56 19.96
N SER A 18 1.99 -7.82 19.97
CA SER A 18 3.35 -8.30 20.26
C SER A 18 3.99 -9.20 19.21
N CYS A 19 4.96 -8.60 18.52
CA CYS A 19 6.17 -9.22 18.02
C CYS A 19 6.59 -10.45 18.86
N GLY A 20 6.69 -11.62 18.23
CA GLY A 20 7.14 -12.85 18.87
C GLY A 20 7.34 -14.01 17.88
N GLU A 21 8.61 -14.36 17.69
CA GLU A 21 9.16 -15.61 17.11
C GLU A 21 9.13 -15.76 15.56
N ASP A 22 9.98 -14.95 14.93
CA ASP A 22 10.80 -15.12 13.70
C ASP A 22 10.15 -15.77 12.45
N ASP A 23 9.62 -16.99 12.49
CA ASP A 23 9.15 -17.71 11.29
C ASP A 23 7.71 -17.40 10.88
N VAL A 24 6.82 -17.14 11.85
CA VAL A 24 5.39 -16.89 11.55
C VAL A 24 5.14 -15.43 11.17
N VAL A 25 5.96 -14.55 11.73
CA VAL A 25 5.97 -13.12 11.42
C VAL A 25 6.46 -12.90 9.99
N ASP A 26 7.48 -13.66 9.54
CA ASP A 26 7.98 -13.56 8.17
C ASP A 26 6.94 -14.02 7.14
N PHE A 27 6.21 -15.11 7.39
CA PHE A 27 5.10 -15.55 6.51
C PHE A 27 3.94 -14.53 6.45
N ALA A 28 3.56 -13.96 7.59
CA ALA A 28 2.52 -12.93 7.64
C ALA A 28 2.98 -11.64 6.94
N CYS A 29 4.25 -11.27 7.12
CA CYS A 29 4.87 -10.14 6.43
C CYS A 29 5.06 -10.40 4.94
N ASP A 30 5.26 -11.63 4.48
CA ASP A 30 5.33 -11.95 3.05
C ASP A 30 3.97 -11.76 2.38
N ALA A 31 2.90 -12.29 2.97
CA ALA A 31 1.56 -12.10 2.45
C ALA A 31 1.11 -10.62 2.51
N ALA A 32 1.47 -9.91 3.58
CA ALA A 32 1.20 -8.48 3.71
C ALA A 32 2.04 -7.66 2.71
N ARG A 33 3.33 -7.98 2.53
CA ARG A 33 4.21 -7.33 1.54
C ARG A 33 3.68 -7.51 0.14
N ASP A 34 3.29 -8.71 -0.26
CA ASP A 34 2.80 -8.96 -1.61
C ASP A 34 1.55 -8.11 -1.94
N SER A 35 0.61 -8.06 -1.00
CA SER A 35 -0.59 -7.23 -1.12
C SER A 35 -0.29 -5.72 -1.15
N LEU A 36 0.62 -5.25 -0.28
CA LEU A 36 1.03 -3.85 -0.26
C LEU A 36 1.84 -3.49 -1.52
N ARG A 37 2.72 -4.37 -2.00
CA ARG A 37 3.46 -4.21 -3.27
C ARG A 37 2.52 -4.10 -4.45
N ALA A 38 1.50 -4.94 -4.52
CA ALA A 38 0.49 -4.85 -5.57
C ALA A 38 -0.23 -3.50 -5.54
N THR A 39 -0.54 -2.98 -4.35
CA THR A 39 -1.18 -1.66 -4.18
C THR A 39 -0.27 -0.51 -4.63
N VAL A 40 1.03 -0.59 -4.28
CA VAL A 40 2.05 0.36 -4.72
C VAL A 40 2.18 0.32 -6.24
N GLN A 41 2.30 -0.88 -6.82
CA GLN A 41 2.43 -1.07 -8.27
C GLN A 41 1.24 -0.49 -9.02
N VAL A 42 0.00 -0.73 -8.56
CA VAL A 42 -1.20 -0.15 -9.17
C VAL A 42 -1.16 1.39 -9.15
N SER A 43 -0.64 1.98 -8.09
CA SER A 43 -0.54 3.45 -7.97
C SER A 43 0.54 4.01 -8.90
N ILE A 44 1.66 3.29 -9.04
CA ILE A 44 2.73 3.62 -10.00
C ILE A 44 2.20 3.49 -11.43
N ASP A 45 1.57 2.37 -11.79
CA ASP A 45 1.03 2.12 -13.12
C ASP A 45 -0.02 3.18 -13.51
N ALA A 46 -0.85 3.61 -12.55
CA ALA A 46 -1.81 4.69 -12.77
C ALA A 46 -1.12 6.01 -13.08
N TYR A 47 -0.05 6.36 -12.35
CA TYR A 47 0.76 7.53 -12.65
C TYR A 47 1.48 7.40 -14.00
N GLU A 48 2.06 6.25 -14.33
CA GLU A 48 2.70 6.03 -15.63
C GLU A 48 1.73 6.15 -16.80
N ALA A 49 0.45 5.81 -16.59
CA ALA A 49 -0.61 6.02 -17.58
C ALA A 49 -0.98 7.50 -17.79
N ASN A 50 -0.72 8.37 -16.80
CA ASN A 50 -0.94 9.81 -16.89
C ASN A 50 0.07 10.58 -16.02
N THR A 51 1.28 10.72 -16.54
CA THR A 51 2.42 11.31 -15.82
C THR A 51 2.30 12.81 -15.58
N SER A 52 1.31 13.47 -16.21
CA SER A 52 1.01 14.88 -15.96
C SER A 52 0.14 15.08 -14.72
N SER A 53 -0.50 14.03 -14.18
CA SER A 53 -1.44 14.18 -13.07
C SER A 53 -0.71 14.28 -11.72
N THR A 54 -0.80 15.46 -11.10
CA THR A 54 -0.35 15.71 -9.72
C THR A 54 -0.93 14.68 -8.74
N SER A 55 -2.24 14.44 -8.83
CA SER A 55 -2.95 13.53 -7.91
C SER A 55 -2.44 12.08 -7.97
N LEU A 56 -2.09 11.60 -9.17
CA LEU A 56 -1.57 10.24 -9.35
C LEU A 56 -0.10 10.15 -8.93
N CYS A 57 0.68 11.19 -9.17
CA CYS A 57 2.05 11.28 -8.66
C CYS A 57 2.08 11.25 -7.12
N GLU A 58 1.23 12.06 -6.46
CA GLU A 58 1.12 12.08 -5.00
C GLU A 58 0.59 10.74 -4.45
N ALA A 59 -0.35 10.10 -5.15
CA ALA A 59 -0.84 8.78 -4.79
C ALA A 59 0.27 7.72 -4.86
N ALA A 60 1.07 7.71 -5.93
CA ALA A 60 2.20 6.80 -6.08
C ALA A 60 3.26 7.03 -4.99
N ARG A 61 3.64 8.29 -4.74
CA ARG A 61 4.57 8.65 -3.67
C ARG A 61 4.07 8.19 -2.30
N THR A 62 2.82 8.54 -1.97
CA THR A 62 2.20 8.18 -0.69
C THR A 62 2.11 6.67 -0.50
N ALA A 63 1.79 5.92 -1.57
CA ALA A 63 1.74 4.47 -1.52
C ALA A 63 3.13 3.87 -1.21
N ILE A 64 4.18 4.36 -1.88
CA ILE A 64 5.55 3.90 -1.65
C ILE A 64 6.02 4.24 -0.22
N GLU A 65 5.77 5.45 0.26
CA GLU A 65 6.13 5.86 1.63
C GLU A 65 5.34 5.06 2.68
N SER A 66 4.07 4.76 2.41
CA SER A 66 3.24 3.92 3.28
C SER A 66 3.71 2.47 3.31
N TYR A 67 4.17 1.93 2.17
CA TYR A 67 4.82 0.62 2.11
C TYR A 67 6.06 0.59 2.97
N LYS A 68 6.94 1.58 2.81
CA LYS A 68 8.20 1.69 3.55
C LYS A 68 7.99 1.89 5.05
N SER A 69 6.99 2.67 5.45
CA SER A 69 6.64 2.90 6.85
C SER A 69 5.89 1.74 7.49
N ASN A 70 5.48 0.73 6.73
CA ASN A 70 4.84 -0.46 7.26
C ASN A 70 5.86 -1.32 8.02
N GLU A 71 5.43 -2.04 9.06
CA GLU A 71 6.29 -2.95 9.82
C GLU A 71 6.93 -4.07 8.97
N CYS A 72 6.25 -4.45 7.88
CA CYS A 72 6.73 -5.42 6.91
C CYS A 72 7.32 -4.75 5.65
N GLY A 73 7.43 -3.43 5.62
CA GLY A 73 7.98 -2.67 4.50
C GLY A 73 9.45 -2.96 4.22
N ASP A 74 9.87 -2.78 2.97
CA ASP A 74 11.28 -2.83 2.57
C ASP A 74 11.60 -1.73 1.53
N ASP A 75 12.86 -1.61 1.15
CA ASP A 75 13.35 -0.55 0.26
C ASP A 75 13.18 -0.88 -1.25
N ALA A 76 12.38 -1.88 -1.64
CA ALA A 76 12.23 -2.28 -3.05
C ALA A 76 11.80 -1.17 -4.01
N PHE A 77 11.09 -0.15 -3.51
CA PHE A 77 10.59 0.96 -4.32
C PHE A 77 11.40 2.26 -4.14
N ASP A 78 12.50 2.26 -3.38
CA ASP A 78 13.31 3.46 -3.14
C ASP A 78 13.84 4.08 -4.44
N GLY A 79 14.21 3.24 -5.42
CA GLY A 79 14.63 3.71 -6.74
C GLY A 79 13.52 4.46 -7.47
N ILE A 80 12.29 3.96 -7.40
CA ILE A 80 11.12 4.59 -8.03
C ILE A 80 10.78 5.90 -7.31
N LEU A 81 10.84 5.90 -5.97
CA LEU A 81 10.62 7.10 -5.17
C LEU A 81 11.62 8.21 -5.50
N ALA A 82 12.89 7.85 -5.76
CA ALA A 82 13.93 8.78 -6.15
C ALA A 82 13.76 9.32 -7.58
N ASP A 83 13.20 8.52 -8.49
CA ASP A 83 12.90 8.91 -9.87
C ASP A 83 11.57 9.68 -10.01
N LEU A 84 10.66 9.59 -9.03
CA LEU A 84 9.42 10.36 -9.04
C LEU A 84 9.75 11.87 -9.03
N PRO A 85 9.17 12.65 -9.97
CA PRO A 85 9.39 14.09 -9.98
C PRO A 85 8.79 14.74 -8.74
N ASP A 86 9.09 16.03 -8.56
CA ASP A 86 8.38 16.82 -7.57
C ASP A 86 6.92 16.98 -8.00
N CYS A 87 6.02 16.19 -7.41
CA CYS A 87 4.61 16.12 -7.80
C CYS A 87 3.93 17.50 -7.72
N SER A 88 4.40 18.40 -6.84
CA SER A 88 3.83 19.74 -6.70
C SER A 88 4.11 20.66 -7.89
N THR A 89 5.06 20.26 -8.76
CA THR A 89 5.40 20.96 -10.00
C THR A 89 4.64 20.44 -11.22
N LEU A 90 3.88 19.34 -11.08
CA LEU A 90 3.01 18.84 -12.13
C LEU A 90 1.76 19.72 -12.23
N ASP A 91 1.35 20.04 -13.45
CA ASP A 91 0.21 20.92 -13.73
C ASP A 91 -1.09 20.19 -13.34
N ASN A 92 -1.94 20.85 -12.54
CA ASN A 92 -3.22 20.29 -12.12
C ASN A 92 -4.22 20.46 -13.27
N ASP A 93 -4.21 19.56 -14.26
CA ASP A 93 -5.28 19.50 -15.25
C ASP A 93 -6.58 18.92 -14.64
#